data_AF-A0A820NHW2-F1
#
_entry.id   AF-A0A820NHW2-F1
#
_cell.length_a   1.000
_cell.length_b   1.000
_cell.length_c   1.000
_cell.angle_alpha   90.00
_cell.angle_beta   90.00
_cell.angle_gamma   90.00
#
_symmetry.space_group_name_H-M   'P 1'
#
loop_
_entity.id
_entity.type
_entity.pdbx_description
1 polymer ?
#
loop_
_entity_poly.entity_id
_entity_poly.type
_entity_poly.pdbx_seq_one_letter_code
_entity_poly.pdbx_strand_id
1 'polypeptide(L)' 'CDENSTEFGIRFRPLAGNSVFWYNTDEYGEVDYLTYHAGRPPGEHGRKIGLNTWTHVDKFPLQTKT' A
#
# COMPACT_ATOMS: atom_id res chain seq x y z
N CYS A 1 19.76 8.86 4.86
CA CYS A 1 18.45 9.06 4.20
C CYS A 1 18.77 9.12 2.73
N ASP A 2 18.63 8.00 2.05
CA ASP A 2 19.32 7.82 0.77
C ASP A 2 18.24 7.94 -0.29
N GLU A 3 18.16 9.15 -0.83
CA GLU A 3 17.05 9.62 -1.66
C GLU A 3 17.04 8.99 -3.06
N ASN A 4 18.02 8.12 -3.36
CA ASN A 4 18.34 7.70 -4.72
C ASN A 4 18.29 6.18 -4.99
N SER A 5 17.74 5.35 -4.10
CA SER A 5 17.58 3.92 -4.39
C SER A 5 16.20 3.62 -4.99
N THR A 6 16.15 3.51 -6.32
CA THR A 6 15.01 2.97 -7.10
C THR A 6 14.83 1.45 -6.92
N GLU A 7 15.75 0.80 -6.23
CA GLU A 7 15.82 -0.65 -6.03
C GLU A 7 14.67 -1.24 -5.18
N PHE A 8 13.91 -0.41 -4.44
CA PHE A 8 12.96 -0.87 -3.40
C PHE A 8 11.50 -0.40 -3.60
N GLY A 9 11.09 -0.04 -4.82
CA GLY A 9 9.71 0.37 -5.13
C GLY A 9 9.32 1.75 -4.58
N ILE A 10 8.01 2.00 -4.43
CA ILE A 10 7.45 3.30 -3.99
C ILE A 10 7.49 3.43 -2.47
N ARG A 11 7.91 4.60 -1.97
CA ARG A 11 7.94 4.92 -0.53
C ARG A 11 7.14 6.16 -0.23
N PHE A 12 6.44 6.14 0.89
CA PHE A 12 5.67 7.27 1.40
C PHE A 12 6.24 7.70 2.75
N ARG A 13 6.58 8.98 2.90
CA ARG A 13 6.90 9.55 4.21
C ARG A 13 5.59 9.69 5.00
N PRO A 14 5.47 9.13 6.22
CA PRO A 14 4.29 9.32 7.03
C PRO A 14 4.19 10.78 7.48
N LEU A 15 3.07 11.42 7.16
CA LEU A 15 2.72 12.78 7.57
C LEU A 15 1.36 12.73 8.27
N ALA A 16 1.25 13.39 9.43
CA ALA A 16 0.02 13.40 10.20
C ALA A 16 -1.11 14.04 9.36
N GLY A 17 -2.29 13.39 9.35
CA GLY A 17 -3.44 13.82 8.57
C GLY A 17 -3.51 13.26 7.15
N ASN A 18 -2.42 12.68 6.63
CA ASN A 18 -2.44 12.08 5.30
C ASN A 18 -2.97 10.64 5.32
N SER A 19 -3.62 10.25 4.22
CA SER A 19 -4.07 8.89 3.95
C SER A 19 -3.50 8.39 2.63
N VAL A 20 -3.13 7.11 2.59
CA VAL A 20 -2.81 6.39 1.35
C VAL A 20 -3.78 5.23 1.23
N PHE A 21 -4.30 5.00 0.03
CA PHE A 21 -5.22 3.92 -0.29
C PHE A 21 -4.77 3.23 -1.57
N TRP A 22 -5.03 1.93 -1.66
CA TRP A 22 -4.73 1.09 -2.82
C TRP A 22 -5.72 -0.08 -2.87
N TYR A 23 -5.80 -0.75 -4.03
CA TYR A 23 -6.52 -2.01 -4.17
C TYR A 23 -5.56 -3.17 -3.94
N ASN A 24 -5.96 -4.17 -3.15
CA ASN A 24 -5.14 -5.39 -2.96
C ASN A 24 -5.34 -6.40 -4.10
N THR A 25 -6.26 -6.12 -5.03
CA THR A 25 -6.66 -7.01 -6.12
C THR A 25 -6.68 -6.24 -7.44
N ASP A 26 -6.52 -6.99 -8.53
CA ASP A 26 -6.72 -6.48 -9.88
C ASP A 26 -8.21 -6.27 -10.20
N GLU A 27 -8.47 -5.82 -11.42
CA GLU A 27 -9.82 -5.58 -11.96
C GLU A 27 -10.71 -6.83 -12.05
N TYR A 28 -10.12 -8.03 -11.95
CA TYR A 28 -10.79 -9.34 -11.95
C TYR A 28 -10.97 -9.92 -10.54
N GLY A 29 -10.46 -9.25 -9.50
CA GLY A 29 -10.51 -9.71 -8.12
C GLY A 29 -9.38 -10.64 -7.69
N GLU A 30 -8.38 -10.85 -8.55
CA GLU A 30 -7.19 -11.64 -8.20
C GLU A 30 -6.20 -10.80 -7.40
N VAL A 31 -5.39 -11.42 -6.54
CA VAL A 31 -4.39 -10.72 -5.73
C VAL A 31 -3.41 -9.95 -6.61
N ASP A 32 -3.27 -8.65 -6.38
CA ASP A 32 -2.29 -7.81 -7.07
C ASP A 32 -0.96 -7.76 -6.29
N TYR A 33 -0.01 -8.60 -6.72
CA TYR A 33 1.32 -8.68 -6.13
C TYR A 33 2.17 -7.41 -6.29
N LEU A 34 1.80 -6.47 -7.17
CA LEU A 34 2.46 -5.17 -7.26
C LEU A 34 2.18 -4.28 -6.04
N THR A 35 1.17 -4.63 -5.23
CA THR A 35 0.78 -3.88 -4.03
C THR A 35 1.37 -4.43 -2.73
N TYR A 36 2.35 -5.33 -2.81
CA TYR A 36 3.13 -5.75 -1.65
C TYR A 36 3.72 -4.53 -0.93
N HIS A 37 3.41 -4.41 0.36
CA HIS A 37 3.79 -3.26 1.16
C HIS A 37 4.21 -3.69 2.55
N ALA A 38 5.09 -2.88 3.14
CA ALA A 38 5.56 -3.08 4.50
C ALA A 38 5.81 -1.72 5.18
N GLY A 39 5.69 -1.71 6.50
CA GLY A 39 6.17 -0.60 7.31
C GLY A 39 7.67 -0.76 7.56
N ARG A 40 8.48 0.17 7.05
CA ARG A 40 9.87 0.28 7.52
C ARG A 40 9.88 0.65 9.01
N PRO A 41 10.85 0.16 9.79
CA PRO A 41 11.06 0.60 11.16
C PRO A 41 11.15 2.13 11.22
N PRO A 42 10.55 2.79 12.23
CA PRO A 42 10.75 4.22 12.42
C PRO A 42 12.24 4.48 12.70
N GLY A 43 12.71 5.69 12.40
CA GLY A 43 14.07 6.11 12.77
C GLY A 43 14.27 6.05 14.29
N GLU A 44 15.53 6.05 14.72
CA GLU A 44 15.96 5.77 16.11
C GLU A 44 15.21 6.55 17.21
N HIS A 45 14.70 7.74 16.90
CA HIS A 45 13.97 8.59 17.85
C HIS A 45 12.52 8.88 17.42
N GLY A 46 11.99 8.12 16.46
CA GLY A 46 10.66 8.32 15.90
C GLY A 46 9.61 7.36 16.45
N ARG A 47 8.37 7.85 16.63
CA ARG A 47 7.18 7.01 16.84
C ARG A 47 6.25 7.13 15.65
N LYS A 48 5.86 5.98 15.06
CA LYS A 48 4.87 5.91 13.98
C LYS A 48 3.56 5.37 14.54
N ILE A 49 2.47 6.10 14.36
CA ILE A 49 1.10 5.67 14.66
C ILE A 49 0.32 5.75 13.35
N GLY A 50 -0.45 4.72 13.04
CA GLY A 50 -1.29 4.66 11.85
C GLY A 50 -2.56 3.88 12.11
N LEU A 51 -3.55 4.09 11.24
CA LEU A 51 -4.82 3.37 11.22
C LEU A 51 -5.01 2.78 9.82
N ASN A 52 -5.49 1.54 9.77
CA ASN A 52 -5.90 0.86 8.55
C ASN A 52 -7.40 0.60 8.59
N THR A 53 -8.05 0.81 7.44
CA THR A 53 -9.44 0.43 7.19
C THR A 53 -9.45 -0.48 5.98
N TRP A 54 -10.09 -1.65 6.08
CA TRP A 54 -10.25 -2.57 4.97
C TRP A 54 -11.69 -2.58 4.49
N THR A 55 -11.85 -2.44 3.18
CA THR A 55 -13.14 -2.57 2.50
C THR A 55 -13.14 -3.88 1.74
N HIS A 56 -14.20 -4.67 1.90
CA HIS A 56 -14.46 -5.83 1.06
C HIS A 56 -15.51 -5.46 0.02
N VAL A 57 -15.34 -5.94 -1.22
CA VAL A 57 -16.32 -5.74 -2.29
C VAL A 57 -16.92 -7.08 -2.67
N ASP A 58 -18.24 -7.11 -2.86
CA ASP A 58 -18.96 -8.36 -3.18
C ASP A 58 -18.81 -8.76 -4.66
N LYS A 59 -18.60 -7.78 -5.55
CA LYS A 59 -18.41 -8.00 -6.99
C LYS A 59 -17.36 -7.06 -7.54
N PHE A 60 -16.37 -7.62 -8.24
CA PHE A 60 -15.40 -6.86 -9.01
C PHE A 60 -15.96 -6.51 -10.40
N PRO A 61 -15.52 -5.37 -10.99
CA PRO A 61 -16.09 -4.85 -12.22
C PRO A 61 -15.87 -5.78 -13.43
N LEU A 62 -14.76 -6.52 -13.47
CA LEU A 62 -14.54 -7.57 -14.47
C LEU A 62 -14.69 -8.94 -13.82
N GLN A 63 -15.46 -9.82 -14.47
CA GLN A 63 -15.80 -11.14 -13.93
C GLN A 63 -15.01 -12.27 -14.62
N THR A 64 -14.39 -12.02 -15.77
CA THR A 64 -13.71 -13.03 -16.60
C THR A 64 -12.53 -12.43 -17.36
N LYS A 65 -11.34 -13.05 -17.26
CA LYS A 65 -10.19 -12.76 -18.14
C LYS A 65 -10.44 -13.40 -19.52
N THR A 66 -10.40 -12.61 -20.59
CA THR A 66 -10.44 -13.09 -21.98
C THR A 66 -9.14 -13.77 -22.38
#